data_AF-Q49JE1-F1
#
_entry.id   AF-Q49JE1-F1
#
_cell.length_a   1.000
_cell.length_b   1.000
_cell.length_c   1.000
_cell.angle_alpha   90.00
_cell.angle_beta   90.00
_cell.angle_gamma   90.00
#
_symmetry.space_group_name_H-M   'P 1'
#
loop_
_entity.id
_entity.type
_entity.pdbx_description
1 polymer ?
#
loop_
_entity_poly.entity_id
_entity_poly.type
_entity_poly.pdbx_seq_one_letter_code
_entity_poly.pdbx_strand_id
1 'polypeptide(L)'
;MKDLLNDEQNKAILEALDEAIKNGPWEKSNFLRAIGKNLNEIRDNFAKKASARSREQVITDAFLAHRLALRSNQKEIFISLYSADGSNIQSWERIIVNLPRQMISRPIYAEEEQVQALLKTKENKQNEAYVAIYINSTDIIPLHPDKAIVDKLGNTLLTLKDKTLHLENISRFVHISGVYQYSRGRLIKEH
;
A
#
# COMPACT_ATOMS: atom_id res chain seq x y z
N MET A 1 -18.57 15.21 9.23
CA MET A 1 -18.94 14.46 10.45
C MET A 1 -18.12 13.18 10.46
N LYS A 2 -17.54 12.80 11.60
CA LYS A 2 -16.66 11.63 11.73
C LYS A 2 -17.50 10.34 11.77
N ASP A 3 -17.73 9.70 10.62
CA ASP A 3 -18.50 8.43 10.50
C ASP A 3 -17.65 7.18 10.82
N LEU A 4 -16.81 7.25 11.85
CA LEU A 4 -16.02 6.11 12.32
C LEU A 4 -16.40 5.81 13.76
N LEU A 5 -17.32 4.85 13.97
CA LEU A 5 -17.56 4.25 15.28
C LEU A 5 -16.30 3.55 15.78
N ASN A 6 -15.89 3.84 17.01
CA ASN A 6 -14.74 3.21 17.65
C ASN A 6 -15.08 1.80 18.20
N ASP A 7 -14.08 1.04 18.62
CA ASP A 7 -14.27 -0.35 19.08
C ASP A 7 -15.16 -0.47 20.31
N GLU A 8 -15.10 0.51 21.23
CA GLU A 8 -15.98 0.58 22.40
C GLU A 8 -17.44 0.77 22.00
N GLN A 9 -17.72 1.63 21.03
CA GLN A 9 -19.06 1.85 20.48
C GLN A 9 -19.58 0.62 19.75
N ASN A 10 -18.74 -0.04 18.95
CA ASN A 10 -19.13 -1.29 18.26
C ASN A 10 -19.48 -2.38 19.27
N LYS A 11 -18.71 -2.50 20.35
CA LYS A 11 -18.97 -3.45 21.44
C LYS A 11 -20.26 -3.13 22.19
N ALA A 12 -20.49 -1.87 22.55
CA ALA A 12 -21.71 -1.44 23.24
C ALA A 12 -22.98 -1.68 22.39
N ILE A 13 -22.90 -1.47 21.07
CA ILE A 13 -24.00 -1.75 20.14
C ILE A 13 -24.29 -3.25 20.06
N LEU A 14 -23.26 -4.10 19.99
CA LEU A 14 -23.43 -5.55 19.99
C LEU A 14 -24.05 -6.06 21.29
N GLU A 15 -23.58 -5.58 22.44
CA GLU A 15 -24.12 -5.95 23.76
C GLU A 15 -25.59 -5.56 23.89
N ALA A 16 -25.98 -4.36 23.44
CA ALA A 16 -27.37 -3.92 23.45
C ALA A 16 -28.27 -4.77 22.53
N LEU A 17 -27.76 -5.19 21.36
CA LEU A 17 -28.48 -6.09 20.46
C LEU A 17 -28.64 -7.49 21.07
N ASP A 18 -27.59 -8.04 21.67
CA ASP A 18 -27.63 -9.34 22.35
C ASP A 18 -28.59 -9.32 23.54
N GLU A 19 -28.61 -8.24 24.32
CA GLU A 19 -29.55 -8.07 25.44
C GLU A 19 -31.01 -8.00 24.96
N ALA A 20 -31.27 -7.23 23.90
CA ALA A 20 -32.59 -7.13 23.30
C ALA A 20 -33.07 -8.49 22.75
N ILE A 21 -32.19 -9.25 22.09
CA ILE A 21 -32.49 -10.61 21.61
C ILE A 21 -32.76 -11.56 22.77
N LYS A 22 -31.99 -11.48 23.86
CA LYS A 22 -32.10 -12.39 25.00
C LYS A 22 -33.33 -12.13 25.88
N ASN A 23 -33.63 -10.87 26.16
CA ASN A 23 -34.66 -10.49 27.13
C ASN A 23 -36.03 -10.24 26.48
N GLY A 24 -36.11 -10.19 25.16
CA GLY A 24 -37.36 -9.91 24.45
C GLY A 24 -38.31 -11.11 24.36
N PRO A 25 -39.63 -10.87 24.31
CA PRO A 25 -40.65 -11.92 24.28
C PRO A 25 -40.85 -12.55 22.88
N TRP A 26 -39.76 -12.84 22.17
CA TRP A 26 -39.80 -13.21 20.75
C TRP A 26 -40.55 -14.51 20.47
N GLU A 27 -40.59 -15.44 21.42
CA GLU A 27 -41.30 -16.71 21.27
C GLU A 27 -42.79 -16.66 21.64
N LYS A 28 -43.30 -15.51 22.11
CA LYS A 28 -44.69 -15.41 22.60
C LYS A 28 -45.74 -15.27 21.49
N SER A 29 -45.35 -14.98 20.25
CA SER A 29 -46.25 -14.84 19.09
C SER A 29 -45.50 -15.06 17.79
N ASN A 30 -46.17 -15.58 16.76
CA ASN A 30 -45.61 -15.71 15.41
C ASN A 30 -45.11 -14.37 14.85
N PHE A 31 -45.78 -13.25 15.20
CA PHE A 31 -45.33 -11.91 14.83
C PHE A 31 -44.04 -11.52 15.56
N LEU A 32 -43.95 -11.79 16.86
CA LEU A 32 -42.76 -11.50 17.67
C LEU A 32 -41.57 -12.38 17.27
N ARG A 33 -41.83 -13.61 16.82
CA ARG A 33 -40.81 -14.53 16.33
C ARG A 33 -40.18 -14.01 15.03
N ALA A 34 -40.98 -13.45 14.14
CA ALA A 34 -40.48 -12.79 12.93
C ALA A 34 -39.61 -11.57 13.25
N ILE A 35 -40.02 -10.76 14.23
CA ILE A 35 -39.21 -9.61 14.70
C ILE A 35 -37.89 -10.08 15.33
N GLY A 36 -37.92 -11.11 16.18
CA GLY A 36 -36.71 -11.69 16.78
C GLY A 36 -35.74 -12.24 15.73
N LYS A 37 -36.25 -12.86 14.66
CA LYS A 37 -35.41 -13.32 13.54
C LYS A 37 -34.73 -12.16 12.81
N ASN A 38 -35.47 -11.09 12.50
CA ASN A 38 -34.91 -9.90 11.88
C ASN A 38 -33.84 -9.24 12.76
N LEU A 39 -34.05 -9.21 14.07
CA LEU A 39 -33.09 -8.65 15.03
C LEU A 39 -31.77 -9.45 15.07
N ASN A 40 -31.86 -10.79 15.00
CA ASN A 40 -30.69 -11.66 14.85
C ASN A 40 -29.93 -11.38 13.54
N GLU A 41 -30.65 -11.22 12.42
CA GLU A 41 -30.02 -10.90 11.13
C GLU A 41 -29.31 -9.53 11.14
N ILE A 42 -29.90 -8.53 11.81
CA ILE A 42 -29.26 -7.21 12.01
C ILE A 42 -27.97 -7.34 12.82
N ARG A 43 -28.00 -8.09 13.92
CA ARG A 43 -26.81 -8.35 14.76
C ARG A 43 -25.71 -9.05 13.97
N ASP A 44 -26.05 -10.10 13.24
CA ASP A 44 -25.10 -10.87 12.43
C ASP A 44 -24.42 -10.03 11.36
N ASN A 45 -25.21 -9.19 10.67
CA ASN A 45 -24.69 -8.29 9.66
C ASN A 45 -23.79 -7.21 10.26
N PHE A 46 -24.12 -6.69 11.45
CA PHE A 46 -23.29 -5.73 12.16
C PHE A 46 -21.96 -6.35 12.62
N ALA A 47 -21.99 -7.55 13.22
CA ALA A 47 -20.80 -8.27 13.65
C ALA A 47 -19.83 -8.59 12.49
N LYS A 48 -20.35 -8.97 11.32
CA LYS A 48 -19.55 -9.20 10.10
C LYS A 48 -18.87 -7.92 9.62
N LYS A 49 -19.56 -6.78 9.64
CA LYS A 49 -18.99 -5.49 9.21
C LYS A 49 -17.97 -4.95 10.22
N ALA A 50 -18.22 -5.08 11.51
CA ALA A 50 -17.29 -4.66 12.56
C ALA A 50 -15.97 -5.47 12.54
N SER A 51 -16.04 -6.78 12.27
CA SER A 51 -14.86 -7.65 12.17
C SER A 51 -14.09 -7.55 10.84
N ALA A 52 -14.76 -7.21 9.74
CA ALA A 52 -14.08 -6.87 8.48
C ALA A 52 -13.25 -5.59 8.63
N ARG A 53 -13.82 -4.59 9.32
CA ARG A 53 -13.15 -3.31 9.62
C ARG A 53 -11.88 -3.52 10.45
N SER A 54 -11.92 -4.35 11.49
CA SER A 54 -10.75 -4.60 12.34
C SER A 54 -9.62 -5.35 11.61
N ARG A 55 -9.91 -6.19 10.61
CA ARG A 55 -8.87 -6.87 9.84
C ARG A 55 -8.14 -5.93 8.88
N GLU A 56 -8.88 -5.01 8.26
CA GLU A 56 -8.29 -3.93 7.45
C GLU A 56 -7.53 -2.94 8.33
N GLN A 57 -8.09 -2.54 9.48
CA GLN A 57 -7.42 -1.67 10.46
C GLN A 57 -6.14 -2.30 11.02
N VAL A 58 -6.16 -3.58 11.39
CA VAL A 58 -4.98 -4.30 11.92
C VAL A 58 -3.90 -4.47 10.85
N ILE A 59 -4.27 -4.69 9.58
CA ILE A 59 -3.30 -4.71 8.48
C ILE A 59 -2.73 -3.30 8.26
N THR A 60 -3.56 -2.25 8.26
CA THR A 60 -3.08 -0.87 8.09
C THR A 60 -2.26 -0.38 9.27
N ASP A 61 -2.60 -0.77 10.50
CA ASP A 61 -1.92 -0.37 11.74
C ASP A 61 -0.64 -1.18 11.96
N ALA A 62 -0.62 -2.47 11.61
CA ALA A 62 0.62 -3.24 11.57
C ALA A 62 1.54 -2.72 10.46
N PHE A 63 0.99 -2.34 9.30
CA PHE A 63 1.74 -1.69 8.23
C PHE A 63 2.23 -0.29 8.65
N LEU A 64 1.41 0.50 9.36
CA LEU A 64 1.81 1.80 9.90
C LEU A 64 2.87 1.67 10.97
N ALA A 65 2.72 0.73 11.90
CA ALA A 65 3.66 0.45 12.98
C ALA A 65 5.00 -0.09 12.43
N HIS A 66 4.96 -0.96 11.42
CA HIS A 66 6.15 -1.38 10.69
C HIS A 66 6.80 -0.19 9.99
N ARG A 67 6.03 0.63 9.27
CA ARG A 67 6.50 1.84 8.58
C ARG A 67 7.02 2.92 9.53
N LEU A 68 6.52 3.01 10.76
CA LEU A 68 7.01 3.93 11.80
C LEU A 68 8.29 3.41 12.47
N ALA A 69 8.38 2.10 12.75
CA ALA A 69 9.59 1.46 13.26
C ALA A 69 10.75 1.50 12.25
N LEU A 70 10.45 1.48 10.95
CA LEU A 70 11.41 1.58 9.86
C LEU A 70 12.03 2.99 9.70
N ARG A 71 11.37 4.07 10.15
CA ARG A 71 11.74 5.45 9.80
C ARG A 71 12.99 6.03 10.49
N SER A 72 13.55 5.43 11.53
CA SER A 72 14.73 6.02 12.20
C SER A 72 16.02 5.90 11.38
N ASN A 73 16.08 4.96 10.42
CA ASN A 73 17.25 4.79 9.54
C ASN A 73 16.88 4.34 8.12
N GLN A 74 15.63 4.48 7.71
CA GLN A 74 15.23 4.22 6.32
C GLN A 74 15.04 5.51 5.52
N LYS A 75 15.43 5.43 4.26
CA LYS A 75 15.26 6.47 3.25
C LYS A 75 14.37 5.93 2.14
N GLU A 76 13.43 6.77 1.69
CA GLU A 76 12.67 6.49 0.48
C GLU A 76 13.54 6.83 -0.73
N ILE A 77 13.59 5.93 -1.70
CA ILE A 77 14.29 6.10 -2.96
C ILE A 77 13.34 5.85 -4.12
N PHE A 78 13.70 6.36 -5.29
CA PHE A 78 12.85 6.31 -6.48
C PHE A 78 13.59 5.62 -7.61
N ILE A 79 13.06 4.50 -8.10
CA ILE A 79 13.71 3.69 -9.13
C ILE A 79 12.94 3.83 -10.43
N SER A 80 13.62 4.29 -11.48
CA SER A 80 13.04 4.39 -12.83
C SER A 80 12.88 3.01 -13.45
N LEU A 81 11.70 2.76 -14.01
CA LEU A 81 11.31 1.51 -14.64
C LEU A 81 10.87 1.75 -16.09
N TYR A 82 11.31 0.85 -16.98
CA TYR A 82 10.89 0.81 -18.37
C TYR A 82 10.23 -0.53 -18.69
N SER A 83 9.14 -0.48 -19.46
CA SER A 83 8.47 -1.64 -20.04
C SER A 83 8.22 -1.41 -21.53
N ALA A 84 8.55 -2.38 -22.38
CA ALA A 84 8.22 -2.29 -23.81
C ALA A 84 6.69 -2.33 -24.04
N ASP A 85 5.96 -3.03 -23.17
CA ASP A 85 4.49 -3.11 -23.16
C ASP A 85 3.93 -2.38 -21.92
N GLY A 86 4.20 -1.08 -21.82
CA GLY A 86 3.82 -0.27 -20.66
C GLY A 86 2.31 -0.01 -20.54
N SER A 87 1.55 -0.28 -21.59
CA SER A 87 0.08 -0.24 -21.55
C SER A 87 -0.52 -1.36 -20.67
N ASN A 88 0.21 -2.45 -20.50
CA ASN A 88 -0.22 -3.68 -19.86
C ASN A 88 0.27 -3.71 -18.40
N ILE A 89 -0.65 -3.58 -17.43
CA ILE A 89 -0.28 -3.53 -16.01
C ILE A 89 0.43 -4.81 -15.53
N GLN A 90 0.09 -5.96 -16.12
CA GLN A 90 0.73 -7.24 -15.82
C GLN A 90 2.19 -7.28 -16.28
N SER A 91 2.60 -6.46 -17.25
CA SER A 91 4.02 -6.34 -17.62
C SER A 91 4.81 -5.66 -16.49
N TRP A 92 4.24 -4.62 -15.88
CA TRP A 92 4.81 -3.91 -14.74
C TRP A 92 4.92 -4.80 -13.51
N GLU A 93 3.90 -5.61 -13.22
CA GLU A 93 3.95 -6.60 -12.12
C GLU A 93 5.18 -7.52 -12.25
N ARG A 94 5.46 -8.04 -13.45
CA ARG A 94 6.64 -8.90 -13.69
C ARG A 94 7.96 -8.14 -13.50
N ILE A 95 8.03 -6.88 -13.92
CA ILE A 95 9.23 -6.05 -13.73
C ILE A 95 9.49 -5.83 -12.24
N ILE A 96 8.45 -5.49 -11.47
CA ILE A 96 8.56 -5.24 -10.03
C ILE A 96 8.97 -6.51 -9.29
N VAL A 97 8.35 -7.67 -9.60
CA VAL A 97 8.72 -8.96 -8.98
C VAL A 97 10.21 -9.30 -9.19
N ASN A 98 10.77 -8.92 -10.35
CA ASN A 98 12.17 -9.18 -10.67
C ASN A 98 13.13 -8.05 -10.28
N LEU A 99 12.64 -6.95 -9.70
CA LEU A 99 13.41 -5.76 -9.40
C LEU A 99 14.67 -6.04 -8.56
N PRO A 100 14.63 -6.86 -7.48
CA PRO A 100 15.83 -7.14 -6.67
C PRO A 100 16.92 -7.90 -7.42
N ARG A 101 16.56 -8.56 -8.54
CA ARG A 101 17.49 -9.33 -9.39
C ARG A 101 17.99 -8.55 -10.60
N GLN A 102 17.31 -7.48 -10.99
CA GLN A 102 17.56 -6.73 -12.25
C GLN A 102 17.78 -5.23 -12.01
N MET A 103 18.45 -4.90 -10.90
CA MET A 103 18.61 -3.51 -10.45
C MET A 103 19.80 -2.79 -11.10
N ILE A 104 20.85 -3.52 -11.49
CA ILE A 104 22.19 -2.98 -11.81
C ILE A 104 22.17 -1.87 -12.87
N SER A 105 21.24 -1.91 -13.83
CA SER A 105 21.18 -0.96 -14.95
C SER A 105 20.04 0.06 -14.84
N ARG A 106 19.40 0.20 -13.67
CA ARG A 106 18.24 1.09 -13.49
C ARG A 106 18.65 2.36 -12.76
N PRO A 107 18.28 3.56 -13.25
CA PRO A 107 18.51 4.81 -12.51
C PRO A 107 17.75 4.82 -11.18
N ILE A 108 18.45 5.18 -10.11
CA ILE A 108 17.92 5.28 -8.74
C ILE A 108 18.16 6.70 -8.25
N TYR A 109 17.12 7.33 -7.72
CA TYR A 109 17.11 8.73 -7.30
C TYR A 109 16.83 8.85 -5.80
N ALA A 110 17.40 9.90 -5.21
CA ALA A 110 17.12 10.27 -3.82
C ALA A 110 15.82 11.06 -3.69
N GLU A 111 15.48 11.87 -4.69
CA GLU A 111 14.32 12.78 -4.69
C GLU A 111 13.34 12.39 -5.80
N GLU A 112 12.04 12.53 -5.53
CA GLU A 112 10.97 12.13 -6.46
C GLU A 112 10.92 13.04 -7.68
N GLU A 113 11.22 14.32 -7.48
CA GLU A 113 11.21 15.35 -8.53
C GLU A 113 12.21 15.03 -9.63
N GLN A 114 13.34 14.40 -9.30
CA GLN A 114 14.39 14.03 -10.25
C GLN A 114 13.91 12.94 -11.22
N VAL A 115 13.28 11.87 -10.69
CA VAL A 115 12.73 10.81 -11.54
C VAL A 115 11.56 11.34 -12.37
N GLN A 116 10.68 12.16 -11.79
CA GLN A 116 9.57 12.76 -12.53
C GLN A 116 10.06 13.69 -13.65
N ALA A 117 11.10 14.49 -13.40
CA ALA A 117 11.73 15.33 -14.42
C ALA A 117 12.31 14.49 -15.55
N LEU A 118 13.02 13.40 -15.24
CA LEU A 118 13.51 12.46 -16.24
C LEU A 118 12.36 11.89 -17.08
N LEU A 119 11.30 11.37 -16.45
CA LEU A 119 10.18 10.75 -17.17
C LEU A 119 9.45 11.75 -18.09
N LYS A 120 9.40 13.04 -17.72
CA LYS A 120 8.83 14.10 -18.57
C LYS A 120 9.59 14.29 -19.89
N THR A 121 10.89 13.97 -19.93
CA THR A 121 11.72 14.08 -21.15
C THR A 121 11.56 12.91 -22.12
N LYS A 122 10.89 11.83 -21.71
CA LYS A 122 10.74 10.63 -22.54
C LYS A 122 9.63 10.81 -23.58
N GLU A 123 9.89 10.32 -24.79
CA GLU A 123 8.92 10.37 -25.89
C GLU A 123 7.68 9.50 -25.59
N ASN A 124 7.91 8.22 -25.26
CA ASN A 124 6.83 7.30 -24.92
C ASN A 124 6.64 7.19 -23.40
N LYS A 125 5.84 8.11 -22.86
CA LYS A 125 5.51 8.16 -21.43
C LYS A 125 4.72 6.95 -20.93
N GLN A 126 4.05 6.22 -21.82
CA GLN A 126 3.32 4.99 -21.47
C GLN A 126 4.28 3.86 -21.10
N ASN A 127 5.50 3.88 -21.61
CA ASN A 127 6.50 2.84 -21.39
C ASN A 127 7.39 3.12 -20.18
N GLU A 128 7.08 4.17 -19.44
CA GLU A 128 7.91 4.72 -18.38
C GLU A 128 7.11 4.81 -17.08
N ALA A 129 7.72 4.35 -16.00
CA ALA A 129 7.14 4.37 -14.67
C ALA A 129 8.24 4.50 -13.63
N TYR A 130 7.86 4.66 -12.37
CA TYR A 130 8.81 4.52 -11.28
C TYR A 130 8.16 3.84 -10.07
N VAL A 131 9.01 3.29 -9.21
CA VAL A 131 8.61 2.76 -7.92
C VAL A 131 9.30 3.54 -6.83
N ALA A 132 8.54 3.88 -5.79
CA ALA A 132 9.08 4.40 -4.54
C ALA A 132 9.19 3.24 -3.54
N ILE A 133 10.36 3.08 -2.95
CA ILE A 133 10.69 1.99 -2.03
C ILE A 133 11.51 2.49 -0.86
N TYR A 134 11.23 2.00 0.34
CA TYR A 134 12.04 2.28 1.51
C TYR A 134 13.21 1.29 1.62
N ILE A 135 14.41 1.84 1.82
CA ILE A 135 15.63 1.08 2.07
C ILE A 135 16.34 1.61 3.31
N ASN A 136 17.26 0.83 3.88
CA ASN A 136 18.11 1.33 4.94
C ASN A 136 19.13 2.35 4.37
N SER A 137 19.31 3.49 5.04
CA SER A 137 20.27 4.51 4.60
C SER A 137 21.70 3.98 4.54
N THR A 138 22.02 2.97 5.36
CA THR A 138 23.34 2.30 5.36
C THR A 138 23.58 1.39 4.15
N ASP A 139 22.55 1.10 3.36
CA ASP A 139 22.62 0.30 2.14
C ASP A 139 22.96 1.13 0.90
N ILE A 140 22.92 2.47 1.03
CA ILE A 140 23.39 3.40 0.01
C ILE A 140 24.90 3.46 0.07
N ILE A 141 25.57 3.25 -1.06
CA ILE A 141 27.02 3.38 -1.19
C ILE A 141 27.34 4.87 -1.37
N PRO A 142 27.99 5.52 -0.39
CA PRO A 142 28.36 6.92 -0.53
C PRO A 142 29.47 7.04 -1.58
N LEU A 143 29.19 7.77 -2.64
CA LEU A 143 30.16 8.10 -3.67
C LEU A 143 30.67 9.53 -3.45
N HIS A 144 31.97 9.73 -3.66
CA HIS A 144 32.54 11.08 -3.74
C HIS A 144 31.89 11.84 -4.92
N PRO A 145 31.65 13.16 -4.82
CA PRO A 145 31.04 13.95 -5.89
C PRO A 145 31.68 13.73 -7.27
N ASP A 146 33.01 13.62 -7.34
CA ASP A 146 33.74 13.38 -8.60
C ASP A 146 33.47 12.00 -9.24
N LYS A 147 32.92 11.05 -8.48
CA LYS A 147 32.56 9.70 -8.92
C LYS A 147 31.06 9.48 -8.97
N ALA A 148 30.28 10.51 -8.65
CA ALA A 148 28.83 10.43 -8.69
C ALA A 148 28.36 10.26 -10.14
N ILE A 149 27.51 9.25 -10.38
CA ILE A 149 26.92 9.03 -11.67
C ILE A 149 25.76 10.02 -11.81
N VAL A 150 25.69 10.74 -12.93
CA VAL A 150 24.61 11.68 -13.21
C VAL A 150 23.76 11.21 -14.39
N ASP A 151 22.48 11.58 -14.37
CA ASP A 151 21.60 11.37 -15.51
C ASP A 151 21.78 12.46 -16.58
N LYS A 152 20.97 12.39 -17.64
CA LYS A 152 20.99 13.36 -18.76
C LYS A 152 20.63 14.78 -18.36
N LEU A 153 19.97 14.96 -17.21
CA LEU A 153 19.56 16.25 -16.66
C LEU A 153 20.56 16.77 -15.60
N GLY A 154 21.64 16.02 -15.33
CA GLY A 154 22.64 16.36 -14.33
C GLY A 154 22.26 15.95 -12.91
N ASN A 155 21.21 15.17 -12.71
CA ASN A 155 20.81 14.69 -11.38
C ASN A 155 21.68 13.50 -10.96
N THR A 156 22.14 13.52 -9.70
CA THR A 156 22.92 12.43 -9.12
C THR A 156 22.08 11.16 -8.92
N LEU A 157 22.62 10.02 -9.38
CA LEU A 157 22.07 8.69 -9.19
C LEU A 157 22.67 8.03 -7.95
N LEU A 158 21.82 7.34 -7.19
CA LEU A 158 22.23 6.53 -6.05
C LEU A 158 22.80 5.19 -6.50
N THR A 159 23.83 4.73 -5.80
CA THR A 159 24.35 3.37 -5.91
C THR A 159 24.01 2.61 -4.63
N LEU A 160 23.46 1.41 -4.77
CA LEU A 160 23.05 0.57 -3.64
C LEU A 160 23.93 -0.67 -3.56
N LYS A 161 24.06 -1.25 -2.36
CA LYS A 161 24.61 -2.60 -2.21
C LYS A 161 23.68 -3.64 -2.83
N ASP A 162 24.23 -4.80 -3.15
CA ASP A 162 23.45 -5.93 -3.66
C ASP A 162 22.41 -6.42 -2.65
N LYS A 163 21.25 -6.87 -3.18
CA LYS A 163 20.15 -7.49 -2.41
C LYS A 163 19.55 -6.62 -1.30
N THR A 164 19.55 -5.30 -1.49
CA THR A 164 19.04 -4.31 -0.53
C THR A 164 17.56 -3.98 -0.71
N LEU A 165 16.98 -4.32 -1.86
CA LEU A 165 15.58 -4.06 -2.16
C LEU A 165 14.67 -5.19 -1.68
N HIS A 166 13.76 -4.84 -0.79
CA HIS A 166 12.70 -5.74 -0.32
C HIS A 166 11.35 -5.27 -0.87
N LEU A 167 10.68 -6.10 -1.66
CA LEU A 167 9.43 -5.74 -2.34
C LEU A 167 8.29 -5.35 -1.39
N GLU A 168 8.33 -5.83 -0.15
CA GLU A 168 7.39 -5.46 0.92
C GLU A 168 7.52 -4.00 1.37
N ASN A 169 8.65 -3.36 1.09
CA ASN A 169 8.92 -1.95 1.41
C ASN A 169 8.54 -0.99 0.28
N ILE A 170 7.93 -1.50 -0.80
CA ILE A 170 7.41 -0.64 -1.88
C ILE A 170 6.27 0.20 -1.29
N SER A 171 6.43 1.52 -1.35
CA SER A 171 5.41 2.46 -0.88
C SER A 171 4.34 2.67 -1.96
N ARG A 172 4.76 2.93 -3.20
CA ARG A 172 3.87 3.16 -4.35
C ARG A 172 4.57 2.88 -5.67
N PHE A 173 3.79 2.50 -6.66
CA PHE A 173 4.16 2.47 -8.07
C PHE A 173 3.42 3.57 -8.81
N VAL A 174 4.12 4.36 -9.61
CA VAL A 174 3.56 5.51 -10.31
C VAL A 174 3.74 5.33 -11.81
N HIS A 175 2.62 5.41 -12.52
CA HIS A 175 2.53 5.28 -13.97
C HIS A 175 1.55 6.33 -14.51
N ILE A 176 1.58 6.60 -15.81
CA ILE A 176 0.69 7.60 -16.43
C ILE A 176 -0.81 7.29 -16.21
N SER A 177 -1.16 6.01 -16.04
CA SER A 177 -2.54 5.58 -15.78
C SER A 177 -3.01 5.77 -14.33
N GLY A 178 -2.11 6.13 -13.42
CA GLY A 178 -2.40 6.40 -12.01
C GLY A 178 -1.32 5.90 -11.05
N VAL A 179 -1.61 6.04 -9.77
CA VAL A 179 -0.79 5.50 -8.67
C VAL A 179 -1.36 4.14 -8.26
N TYR A 180 -0.47 3.20 -7.98
CA TYR A 180 -0.82 1.83 -7.62
C TYR A 180 -0.05 1.40 -6.37
N GLN A 181 -0.72 0.62 -5.54
CA GLN A 181 -0.11 -0.08 -4.43
C GLN A 181 0.30 -1.49 -4.87
N TYR A 182 1.52 -1.91 -4.51
CA TYR A 182 2.00 -3.25 -4.76
C TYR A 182 1.63 -4.18 -3.60
N SER A 183 0.89 -5.25 -3.87
CA SER A 183 0.49 -6.24 -2.86
C SER A 183 0.45 -7.64 -3.45
N ARG A 184 1.15 -8.58 -2.81
CA ARG A 184 1.16 -10.02 -3.19
C ARG A 184 1.43 -10.28 -4.68
N GLY A 185 2.34 -9.52 -5.29
CA GLY A 185 2.68 -9.68 -6.71
C GLY A 185 1.73 -8.98 -7.68
N ARG A 186 0.77 -8.19 -7.18
CA ARG A 186 -0.21 -7.46 -7.98
C ARG A 186 -0.13 -5.96 -7.76
N LEU A 187 -0.47 -5.20 -8.80
CA LEU A 187 -0.64 -3.75 -8.73
C LEU A 187 -2.13 -3.41 -8.61
N ILE A 188 -2.50 -2.80 -7.48
CA ILE A 188 -3.86 -2.39 -7.18
C ILE A 188 -3.91 -0.86 -7.32
N LYS A 189 -4.79 -0.34 -8.17
CA LYS A 189 -4.90 1.11 -8.39
C LYS A 189 -5.43 1.79 -7.11
N GLU A 190 -4.78 2.85 -6.68
CA GLU A 190 -5.30 3.70 -5.61
C GLU A 190 -6.47 4.54 -6.15
N HIS A 191 -7.57 4.56 -5.39
CA HIS A 191 -8.83 5.25 -5.73
C HIS A 191 -8.85 6.69 -5.24
#